data_AF-A0A3N5K066-F1
#
_entry.id   AF-A0A3N5K066-F1
#
_cell.length_a   1.000
_cell.length_b   1.000
_cell.length_c   1.000
_cell.angle_alpha   90.00
_cell.angle_beta   90.00
_cell.angle_gamma   90.00
#
_symmetry.space_group_name_H-M   'P 1'
#
loop_
_entity.id
_entity.type
_entity.pdbx_description
1 polymer ?
#
loop_
_entity_poly.entity_id
_entity_poly.type
_entity_poly.pdbx_seq_one_letter_code
_entity_poly.pdbx_strand_id
1 'polypeptide(L)'
;MNTSSTNPTTASSRWTHFSGMIRKSYGLSFAAGLTIALLLANFVIGCKEESPGIITPCVTPTVIRTSPASGAANVPLSKISNATESAFAAMGKKSSSLAKTGGTAKSTSVATVKVISATFSTPMDPNSITTSTFTVWQGTTPILGGVSYTDTTAQFFIPNGLEPNLTYTCTITTGVRDMSGNAMENNYMWNFSTALGNLNPPTVSSTDPANSATGVALNQKLAATFSTAMDASTFTTPTFTLRQGATSVQGFISYSGTTAIFAPSVILSPNTAYTARISTAAKDLAGNALANDFVWSFTTGSSVVVTAPKVSLTDPVNAAVNVALNQKLAATFSKTMDATTLTTSTFTLKQGSTPVQGFVSYSGTTAIFAPTSNLTSSTVYTA
;
A
#
# COMPACT_ATOMS: atom_id res chain seq x y z
N MET A 1 -31.95 32.41 61.31
CA MET A 1 -30.94 31.79 62.20
C MET A 1 -30.96 30.29 61.92
N ASN A 2 -29.94 29.79 61.19
CA ASN A 2 -28.97 28.76 61.61
C ASN A 2 -29.60 27.40 62.00
N THR A 3 -29.18 26.21 61.54
CA THR A 3 -28.10 25.71 60.68
C THR A 3 -28.39 24.20 60.46
N SER A 4 -27.93 23.66 59.34
CA SER A 4 -27.87 22.24 58.97
C SER A 4 -26.82 21.42 59.76
N SER A 5 -27.07 20.13 60.01
CA SER A 5 -26.03 19.07 60.17
C SER A 5 -26.57 17.69 59.79
N THR A 6 -26.24 17.17 58.61
CA THR A 6 -25.35 16.00 58.36
C THR A 6 -25.78 14.66 58.98
N ASN A 7 -26.08 13.68 58.11
CA ASN A 7 -26.29 12.27 58.42
C ASN A 7 -25.21 11.44 57.69
N PRO A 8 -24.46 10.56 58.39
CA PRO A 8 -23.76 9.45 57.74
C PRO A 8 -23.97 8.08 58.41
N THR A 9 -24.05 7.05 57.55
CA THR A 9 -23.70 5.62 57.72
C THR A 9 -24.50 4.77 58.74
N THR A 10 -24.85 3.50 58.52
CA THR A 10 -24.04 2.34 58.08
C THR A 10 -24.93 1.16 57.66
N ALA A 11 -24.37 0.35 56.76
CA ALA A 11 -24.87 -0.93 56.30
C ALA A 11 -24.86 -2.01 57.41
N SER A 12 -26.02 -2.59 57.74
CA SER A 12 -26.13 -3.74 58.66
C SER A 12 -27.53 -4.39 58.64
N SER A 13 -28.10 -4.71 57.46
CA SER A 13 -29.43 -5.36 57.48
C SER A 13 -29.82 -6.20 56.27
N ARG A 14 -28.91 -6.92 55.59
CA ARG A 14 -29.31 -7.90 54.55
C ARG A 14 -28.49 -9.20 54.51
N TRP A 15 -28.05 -9.69 55.67
CA TRP A 15 -27.33 -10.99 55.81
C TRP A 15 -28.11 -12.05 56.62
N THR A 16 -29.43 -11.94 56.72
CA THR A 16 -30.28 -12.84 57.55
C THR A 16 -31.31 -13.65 56.76
N HIS A 17 -31.05 -13.98 55.49
CA HIS A 17 -32.01 -14.78 54.70
C HIS A 17 -31.43 -15.87 53.80
N PHE A 18 -30.23 -16.40 54.11
CA PHE A 18 -29.69 -17.56 53.39
C PHE A 18 -28.93 -18.59 54.27
N SER A 19 -29.21 -18.64 55.58
CA SER A 19 -28.62 -19.64 56.50
C SER A 19 -29.62 -20.66 57.06
N GLY A 20 -30.78 -20.82 56.42
CA GLY A 20 -31.86 -21.70 56.89
C GLY A 20 -31.88 -23.12 56.33
N MET A 21 -30.98 -23.51 55.41
CA MET A 21 -31.14 -24.75 54.64
C MET A 21 -29.89 -25.65 54.56
N ILE A 22 -29.00 -25.61 55.56
CA ILE A 22 -27.93 -26.61 55.75
C ILE A 22 -27.84 -27.03 57.23
N ARG A 23 -28.99 -27.38 57.84
CA ARG A 23 -29.07 -27.98 59.19
C ARG A 23 -29.90 -29.27 59.25
N LYS A 24 -29.83 -30.08 58.21
CA LYS A 24 -30.18 -31.51 58.28
C LYS A 24 -29.17 -32.25 57.42
N SER A 25 -28.11 -32.78 58.05
CA SER A 25 -27.49 -34.06 57.67
C SER A 25 -26.27 -34.46 58.50
N TYR A 26 -25.60 -33.57 59.24
CA TYR A 26 -24.41 -33.97 59.99
C TYR A 26 -24.45 -33.42 61.42
N GLY A 27 -24.87 -34.26 62.36
CA GLY A 27 -24.81 -33.97 63.78
C GLY A 27 -23.36 -34.03 64.25
N LEU A 28 -22.77 -32.87 64.55
CA LEU A 28 -21.51 -32.75 65.28
C LEU A 28 -21.61 -31.56 66.23
N SER A 29 -21.56 -31.86 67.54
CA SER A 29 -21.47 -30.89 68.62
C SER A 29 -20.02 -30.44 68.76
N PHE A 30 -19.75 -29.13 68.76
CA PHE A 30 -18.42 -28.59 69.08
C PHE A 30 -18.41 -28.02 70.50
N ALA A 31 -17.54 -28.58 71.35
CA ALA A 31 -17.08 -27.94 72.58
C ALA A 31 -15.96 -26.93 72.25
N ALA A 32 -15.94 -25.84 73.00
CA ALA A 32 -15.12 -24.65 72.74
C ALA A 32 -13.62 -24.86 72.99
N GLY A 33 -12.80 -24.22 72.14
CA GLY A 33 -11.50 -23.67 72.51
C GLY A 33 -10.26 -24.45 72.06
N LEU A 34 -9.74 -24.15 70.86
CA LEU A 34 -8.29 -24.04 70.65
C LEU A 34 -7.98 -23.26 69.35
N THR A 35 -7.09 -22.29 69.48
CA THR A 35 -6.59 -21.35 68.49
C THR A 35 -5.98 -22.02 67.25
N ILE A 36 -6.46 -21.67 66.05
CA ILE A 36 -5.83 -22.02 64.76
C ILE A 36 -5.26 -20.74 64.14
N ALA A 37 -3.95 -20.76 63.89
CA ALA A 37 -3.23 -19.72 63.17
C ALA A 37 -3.78 -19.55 61.75
N LEU A 38 -4.09 -18.31 61.38
CA LEU A 38 -4.48 -17.92 60.03
C LEU A 38 -3.29 -18.08 59.08
N LEU A 39 -3.23 -19.19 58.34
CA LEU A 39 -2.45 -19.27 57.10
C LEU A 39 -3.32 -18.61 56.01
N LEU A 40 -2.94 -17.42 55.55
CA LEU A 40 -3.53 -16.77 54.39
C LEU A 40 -3.12 -17.55 53.13
N ALA A 41 -3.88 -18.58 52.78
CA ALA A 41 -3.83 -19.18 51.46
C ALA A 41 -4.61 -18.29 50.49
N ASN A 42 -3.90 -17.65 49.55
CA ASN A 42 -4.48 -17.01 48.38
C ASN A 42 -5.25 -18.06 47.56
N PHE A 43 -6.56 -18.14 47.76
CA PHE A 43 -7.43 -18.97 46.95
C PHE A 43 -7.64 -18.27 45.59
N VAL A 44 -6.90 -18.72 44.57
CA VAL A 44 -7.23 -18.44 43.17
C VAL A 44 -8.53 -19.18 42.88
N ILE A 45 -9.66 -18.47 42.98
CA ILE A 45 -10.98 -19.02 42.68
C ILE A 45 -11.09 -19.17 41.16
N GLY A 46 -11.04 -20.42 40.69
CA GLY A 46 -11.32 -20.79 39.30
C GLY A 46 -11.64 -22.27 39.08
N CYS A 47 -11.43 -23.15 40.06
CA CYS A 47 -11.66 -24.59 39.87
C CYS A 47 -13.11 -24.96 40.24
N LYS A 48 -13.87 -25.42 39.25
CA LYS A 48 -15.12 -26.16 39.48
C LYS A 48 -14.73 -27.55 40.00
N GLU A 49 -15.04 -27.85 41.26
CA GLU A 49 -14.80 -29.19 41.83
C GLU A 49 -15.70 -30.21 41.11
N GLU A 50 -15.13 -31.02 40.22
CA GLU A 50 -15.73 -32.29 39.81
C GLU A 50 -15.14 -33.41 40.67
N SER A 51 -15.85 -33.75 41.75
CA SER A 51 -15.64 -34.93 42.60
C SER A 51 -14.37 -34.96 43.48
N PRO A 52 -14.46 -35.37 44.76
CA PRO A 52 -13.31 -35.39 45.66
C PRO A 52 -12.41 -36.59 45.34
N GLY A 53 -11.17 -36.35 44.90
CA GLY A 53 -10.13 -37.40 44.90
C GLY A 53 -9.03 -37.33 43.84
N ILE A 54 -9.15 -36.47 42.81
CA ILE A 54 -8.09 -36.28 41.81
C ILE A 54 -7.83 -34.78 41.68
N ILE A 55 -6.79 -34.29 42.36
CA ILE A 55 -6.20 -32.99 42.04
C ILE A 55 -5.43 -33.15 40.73
N THR A 56 -6.13 -33.08 39.61
CA THR A 56 -5.50 -32.85 38.32
C THR A 56 -4.82 -31.49 38.42
N PRO A 57 -3.49 -31.37 38.26
CA PRO A 57 -2.84 -30.07 38.34
C PRO A 57 -3.45 -29.16 37.28
N CYS A 58 -3.95 -28.00 37.71
CA CYS A 58 -4.46 -26.99 36.81
C CYS A 58 -3.30 -26.52 35.92
N VAL A 59 -3.34 -26.88 34.64
CA VAL A 59 -2.31 -26.47 33.69
C VAL A 59 -2.69 -25.09 33.16
N THR A 60 -2.07 -24.06 33.72
CA THR A 60 -2.25 -22.69 33.24
C THR A 60 -1.68 -22.58 31.82
N PRO A 61 -2.42 -21.97 30.86
CA PRO A 61 -1.91 -21.75 29.52
C PRO A 61 -0.67 -20.84 29.55
N THR A 62 0.34 -21.19 28.77
CA THR A 62 1.59 -20.42 28.64
C THR A 62 1.97 -20.26 27.17
N VAL A 63 2.70 -19.19 26.84
CA VAL A 63 3.28 -19.02 25.50
C VAL A 63 4.60 -19.80 25.45
N ILE A 64 4.69 -20.77 24.54
CA ILE A 64 5.86 -21.65 24.41
C ILE A 64 6.79 -21.26 23.27
N ARG A 65 6.27 -20.57 22.24
CA ARG A 65 7.04 -20.12 21.08
C ARG A 65 6.47 -18.83 20.50
N THR A 66 7.34 -17.96 20.00
CA THR A 66 6.95 -16.77 19.25
C THR A 66 7.69 -16.69 17.91
N SER A 67 7.07 -16.02 16.95
CA SER A 67 7.70 -15.65 15.67
C SER A 67 7.33 -14.20 15.35
N PRO A 68 8.30 -13.28 15.22
CA PRO A 68 9.73 -13.47 15.52
C PRO A 68 9.98 -13.90 16.98
N ALA A 69 11.08 -14.62 17.20
CA ALA A 69 11.45 -15.14 18.52
C ALA A 69 11.70 -14.00 19.52
N SER A 70 11.45 -14.25 20.80
CA SER A 70 11.71 -13.27 21.87
C SER A 70 13.17 -12.82 21.86
N GLY A 71 13.40 -11.51 21.82
CA GLY A 71 14.73 -10.89 21.77
C GLY A 71 15.44 -11.00 20.40
N ALA A 72 14.76 -11.48 19.34
CA ALA A 72 15.37 -11.59 18.04
C ALA A 72 15.77 -10.20 17.51
N ALA A 73 17.05 -10.03 17.18
CA ALA A 73 17.58 -8.80 16.62
C ALA A 73 17.80 -8.90 15.11
N ASN A 74 17.68 -7.77 14.42
CA ASN A 74 17.98 -7.65 12.98
C ASN A 74 17.19 -8.65 12.12
N VAL A 75 15.92 -8.86 12.42
CA VAL A 75 15.06 -9.78 11.68
C VAL A 75 14.70 -9.16 10.33
N PRO A 76 15.13 -9.73 9.18
CA PRO A 76 14.77 -9.19 7.88
C PRO A 76 13.24 -9.21 7.70
N LEU A 77 12.66 -8.13 7.18
CA LEU A 77 11.21 -8.05 6.93
C LEU A 77 10.73 -9.19 6.01
N SER A 78 11.58 -9.74 5.14
CA SER A 78 11.30 -10.90 4.30
C SER A 78 11.19 -12.22 5.07
N LYS A 79 11.78 -12.32 6.26
CA LYS A 79 11.72 -13.50 7.14
C LYS A 79 10.57 -13.44 8.15
N ILE A 80 9.95 -12.27 8.33
CA ILE A 80 8.69 -12.14 9.07
C ILE A 80 7.58 -12.63 8.15
N SER A 81 6.87 -13.67 8.59
CA SER A 81 5.85 -14.38 7.82
C SER A 81 4.89 -13.41 7.13
N ASN A 82 4.63 -13.64 5.84
CA ASN A 82 3.60 -12.90 5.11
C ASN A 82 2.23 -13.54 5.38
N ALA A 83 1.18 -12.72 5.41
CA ALA A 83 -0.18 -13.25 5.48
C ALA A 83 -0.51 -14.01 4.18
N THR A 84 -1.26 -15.10 4.29
CA THR A 84 -1.83 -15.79 3.13
C THR A 84 -3.21 -15.21 2.80
N GLU A 85 -3.68 -15.40 1.57
CA GLU A 85 -5.01 -14.96 1.13
C GLU A 85 -6.14 -15.57 1.99
N SER A 86 -5.95 -16.82 2.45
CA SER A 86 -6.85 -17.49 3.39
C SER A 86 -6.92 -16.81 4.76
N ALA A 87 -5.83 -16.18 5.21
CA ALA A 87 -5.78 -15.48 6.48
C ALA A 87 -6.56 -14.15 6.45
N PHE A 88 -6.60 -13.48 5.29
CA PHE A 88 -7.45 -12.30 5.07
C PHE A 88 -8.94 -12.62 5.12
N ALA A 89 -9.36 -13.77 4.61
CA ALA A 89 -10.75 -14.22 4.69
C ALA A 89 -11.19 -14.46 6.14
N ALA A 90 -10.27 -14.88 7.01
CA ALA A 90 -10.51 -15.15 8.43
C ALA A 90 -10.59 -13.87 9.31
N MET A 91 -10.07 -12.72 8.86
CA MET A 91 -10.12 -11.44 9.61
C MET A 91 -11.54 -10.84 9.74
N GLY A 92 -12.57 -11.48 9.17
CA GLY A 92 -13.96 -11.02 9.20
C GLY A 92 -14.18 -9.80 8.31
N LYS A 93 -15.25 -9.82 7.50
CA LYS A 93 -15.69 -8.64 6.75
C LYS A 93 -16.21 -7.55 7.73
N LYS A 94 -15.32 -6.77 8.32
CA LYS A 94 -15.65 -5.45 8.89
C LYS A 94 -14.71 -4.38 8.34
N SER A 95 -14.72 -4.25 7.02
CA SER A 95 -14.58 -2.94 6.38
C SER A 95 -15.99 -2.45 6.06
N SER A 96 -16.67 -1.88 7.05
CA SER A 96 -17.95 -1.21 6.86
C SER A 96 -17.97 0.08 7.69
N SER A 97 -17.05 1.00 7.38
CA SER A 97 -17.22 2.42 7.69
C SER A 97 -16.37 3.37 6.83
N LEU A 98 -15.91 2.96 5.65
CA LEU A 98 -15.59 3.95 4.60
C LEU A 98 -16.78 4.02 3.68
N ALA A 99 -17.55 5.10 3.86
CA ALA A 99 -18.62 5.48 2.96
C ALA A 99 -18.11 5.44 1.52
N LYS A 100 -18.93 4.81 0.68
CA LYS A 100 -18.78 4.72 -0.75
C LYS A 100 -18.88 6.13 -1.35
N THR A 101 -17.73 6.75 -1.62
CA THR A 101 -17.57 7.76 -2.65
C THR A 101 -16.52 7.26 -3.63
N GLY A 102 -16.87 7.28 -4.92
CA GLY A 102 -16.30 6.42 -5.96
C GLY A 102 -14.78 6.45 -6.06
N GLY A 103 -14.21 5.26 -6.11
CA GLY A 103 -12.80 4.98 -6.38
C GLY A 103 -12.59 3.48 -6.24
N THR A 104 -12.06 2.85 -7.28
CA THR A 104 -11.70 1.43 -7.33
C THR A 104 -10.94 1.02 -6.07
N ALA A 105 -11.49 0.08 -5.30
CA ALA A 105 -10.78 -0.51 -4.16
C ALA A 105 -9.53 -1.22 -4.68
N LYS A 106 -8.39 -0.56 -4.53
CA LYS A 106 -7.07 -1.14 -4.80
C LYS A 106 -6.88 -2.26 -3.77
N SER A 107 -6.93 -3.50 -4.25
CA SER A 107 -6.42 -4.67 -3.54
C SER A 107 -5.05 -4.33 -2.97
N THR A 108 -4.94 -4.16 -1.64
CA THR A 108 -3.64 -4.10 -0.97
C THR A 108 -2.97 -5.44 -1.22
N SER A 109 -1.91 -5.45 -2.03
CA SER A 109 -1.18 -6.66 -2.36
C SER A 109 -0.77 -7.39 -1.09
N VAL A 110 -1.01 -8.70 -1.05
CA VAL A 110 -0.65 -9.63 0.04
C VAL A 110 0.83 -9.52 0.45
N ALA A 111 1.67 -8.94 -0.42
CA ALA A 111 3.11 -8.75 -0.20
C ALA A 111 3.50 -7.79 0.95
N THR A 112 2.63 -6.88 1.40
CA THR A 112 2.97 -5.92 2.48
C THR A 112 2.52 -6.37 3.87
N VAL A 113 1.66 -7.39 3.98
CA VAL A 113 1.11 -7.79 5.28
C VAL A 113 2.08 -8.70 6.02
N LYS A 114 2.46 -8.28 7.23
CA LYS A 114 3.33 -9.05 8.14
C LYS A 114 2.53 -9.72 9.23
N VAL A 115 2.96 -10.92 9.61
CA VAL A 115 2.33 -11.75 10.63
C VAL A 115 3.33 -12.00 11.75
N ILE A 116 2.89 -11.68 12.97
CA ILE A 116 3.56 -12.06 14.22
C ILE A 116 2.73 -13.17 14.86
N SER A 117 3.36 -14.23 15.36
CA SER A 117 2.64 -15.37 15.95
C SER A 117 3.13 -15.73 17.34
N ALA A 118 2.23 -16.27 18.15
CA ALA A 118 2.52 -16.88 19.44
C ALA A 118 1.81 -18.23 19.56
N THR A 119 2.54 -19.28 19.91
CA THR A 119 2.01 -20.63 20.13
C THR A 119 1.87 -20.87 21.63
N PHE A 120 0.70 -21.34 22.04
CA PHE A 120 0.35 -21.66 23.42
C PHE A 120 0.61 -23.13 23.75
N SER A 121 0.81 -23.43 25.04
CA SER A 121 0.99 -24.78 25.57
C SER A 121 -0.28 -25.65 25.48
N THR A 122 -1.45 -25.02 25.41
CA THR A 122 -2.77 -25.66 25.32
C THR A 122 -3.66 -24.95 24.30
N PRO A 123 -4.72 -25.61 23.81
CA PRO A 123 -5.76 -24.93 23.02
C PRO A 123 -6.47 -23.83 23.83
N MET A 124 -6.60 -22.66 23.23
CA MET A 124 -7.17 -21.44 23.79
C MET A 124 -8.60 -21.24 23.32
N ASP A 125 -9.42 -20.54 24.11
CA ASP A 125 -10.72 -20.02 23.65
C ASP A 125 -10.46 -18.94 22.60
N PRO A 126 -10.83 -19.16 21.32
CA PRO A 126 -10.59 -18.20 20.25
C PRO A 126 -11.24 -16.83 20.49
N ASN A 127 -12.33 -16.77 21.28
CA ASN A 127 -13.03 -15.51 21.57
C ASN A 127 -12.27 -14.64 22.58
N SER A 128 -11.38 -15.25 23.36
CA SER A 128 -10.53 -14.54 24.32
C SER A 128 -9.30 -13.90 23.64
N ILE A 129 -9.00 -14.28 22.40
CA ILE A 129 -7.88 -13.77 21.60
C ILE A 129 -8.42 -12.68 20.67
N THR A 130 -8.24 -11.43 21.09
CA THR A 130 -8.71 -10.24 20.39
C THR A 130 -7.57 -9.26 20.23
N THR A 131 -7.80 -8.17 19.49
CA THR A 131 -6.83 -7.08 19.36
C THR A 131 -6.59 -6.30 20.66
N SER A 132 -7.36 -6.56 21.73
CA SER A 132 -7.09 -6.02 23.06
C SER A 132 -6.28 -6.96 23.94
N THR A 133 -6.23 -8.26 23.63
CA THR A 133 -5.48 -9.25 24.40
C THR A 133 -4.19 -9.69 23.72
N PHE A 134 -4.06 -9.54 22.40
CA PHE A 134 -2.79 -9.63 21.67
C PHE A 134 -2.52 -8.29 20.98
N THR A 135 -1.55 -7.54 21.51
CA THR A 135 -1.19 -6.18 21.04
C THR A 135 0.25 -6.11 20.56
N VAL A 136 0.52 -5.19 19.63
CA VAL A 136 1.85 -4.90 19.09
C VAL A 136 2.08 -3.39 19.14
N TRP A 137 3.24 -2.97 19.60
CA TRP A 137 3.59 -1.56 19.82
C TRP A 137 4.96 -1.25 19.23
N GLN A 138 5.12 -0.03 18.72
CA GLN A 138 6.39 0.59 18.38
C GLN A 138 6.64 1.72 19.39
N GLY A 139 7.52 1.50 20.36
CA GLY A 139 7.67 2.43 21.48
C GLY A 139 6.34 2.66 22.20
N THR A 140 5.79 3.87 22.13
CA THR A 140 4.48 4.26 22.70
C THR A 140 3.34 4.28 21.68
N THR A 141 3.59 3.92 20.42
CA THR A 141 2.58 3.93 19.35
C THR A 141 2.03 2.52 19.13
N PRO A 142 0.70 2.31 19.21
CA PRO A 142 0.11 1.01 18.93
C PRO A 142 0.11 0.73 17.42
N ILE A 143 0.51 -0.49 17.05
CA ILE A 143 0.40 -0.98 15.66
C ILE A 143 -0.98 -1.59 15.48
N LEU A 144 -1.78 -1.01 14.59
CA LEU A 144 -3.13 -1.49 14.30
C LEU A 144 -3.06 -2.76 13.42
N GLY A 145 -3.88 -3.73 13.76
CA GLY A 145 -3.90 -5.02 13.10
C GLY A 145 -5.15 -5.84 13.39
N GLY A 146 -5.20 -7.03 12.80
CA GLY A 146 -6.20 -8.05 13.10
C GLY A 146 -5.58 -9.22 13.86
N VAL A 147 -6.40 -10.03 14.52
CA VAL A 147 -5.94 -11.28 15.12
C VAL A 147 -6.70 -12.47 14.55
N SER A 148 -6.04 -13.62 14.48
CA SER A 148 -6.68 -14.92 14.29
C SER A 148 -6.07 -15.94 15.22
N TYR A 149 -6.79 -17.03 15.44
CA TYR A 149 -6.32 -18.15 16.21
C TYR A 149 -6.64 -19.44 15.47
N THR A 150 -5.64 -20.30 15.30
CA THR A 150 -5.78 -21.62 14.68
C THR A 150 -4.95 -22.64 15.46
N ASP A 151 -5.55 -23.79 15.74
CA ASP A 151 -5.00 -24.86 16.58
C ASP A 151 -4.54 -24.35 17.96
N THR A 152 -3.23 -24.13 18.12
CA THR A 152 -2.61 -23.60 19.34
C THR A 152 -1.91 -22.26 19.11
N THR A 153 -2.06 -21.64 17.94
CA THR A 153 -1.28 -20.46 17.53
C THR A 153 -2.17 -19.25 17.28
N ALA A 154 -1.92 -18.18 18.02
CA ALA A 154 -2.44 -16.85 17.71
C ALA A 154 -1.53 -16.16 16.69
N GLN A 155 -2.15 -15.43 15.76
CA GLN A 155 -1.49 -14.63 14.75
C GLN A 155 -2.02 -13.20 14.80
N PHE A 156 -1.12 -12.22 14.80
CA PHE A 156 -1.41 -10.80 14.67
C PHE A 156 -0.99 -10.32 13.27
N PHE A 157 -1.94 -9.80 12.50
CA PHE A 157 -1.75 -9.34 11.12
C PHE A 157 -1.58 -7.84 11.07
N ILE A 158 -0.57 -7.38 10.34
CA ILE A 158 -0.21 -5.96 10.22
C ILE A 158 -0.40 -5.54 8.76
N PRO A 159 -1.54 -4.90 8.40
CA PRO A 159 -1.90 -4.62 7.01
C PRO A 159 -0.90 -3.73 6.27
N ASN A 160 -0.29 -2.78 6.99
CA ASN A 160 0.66 -1.82 6.43
C ASN A 160 2.12 -2.27 6.55
N GLY A 161 2.35 -3.52 6.99
CA GLY A 161 3.68 -4.05 7.23
C GLY A 161 4.39 -3.44 8.45
N LEU A 162 5.67 -3.79 8.59
CA LEU A 162 6.56 -3.24 9.61
C LEU A 162 7.64 -2.41 8.94
N GLU A 163 8.07 -1.35 9.61
CA GLU A 163 9.15 -0.51 9.18
C GLU A 163 10.52 -1.13 9.55
N PRO A 164 11.56 -0.92 8.74
CA PRO A 164 12.90 -1.43 9.03
C PRO A 164 13.56 -0.67 10.19
N ASN A 165 14.58 -1.29 10.80
CA ASN A 165 15.40 -0.70 11.86
C ASN A 165 14.62 -0.21 13.10
N LEU A 166 13.55 -0.92 13.46
CA LEU A 166 12.69 -0.57 14.59
C LEU A 166 12.49 -1.76 15.51
N THR A 167 12.31 -1.45 16.80
CA THR A 167 11.98 -2.43 17.82
C THR A 167 10.48 -2.43 18.07
N TYR A 168 9.89 -3.61 17.97
CA TYR A 168 8.47 -3.84 18.23
C TYR A 168 8.31 -4.66 19.51
N THR A 169 7.37 -4.25 20.35
CA THR A 169 6.99 -4.93 21.58
C THR A 169 5.62 -5.56 21.40
N CYS A 170 5.53 -6.86 21.65
CA CYS A 170 4.29 -7.63 21.58
C CYS A 170 3.88 -8.04 22.98
N THR A 171 2.57 -8.02 23.25
CA THR A 171 2.02 -8.40 24.54
C THR A 171 0.82 -9.31 24.33
N ILE A 172 0.83 -10.47 24.97
CA ILE A 172 -0.37 -11.26 25.25
C ILE A 172 -0.75 -11.05 26.71
N THR A 173 -1.96 -10.55 26.95
CA THR A 173 -2.42 -10.20 28.30
C THR A 173 -2.99 -11.40 29.04
N THR A 174 -3.14 -11.30 30.36
CA THR A 174 -3.88 -12.28 31.18
C THR A 174 -5.37 -12.38 30.84
N GLY A 175 -5.88 -11.59 29.88
CA GLY A 175 -7.25 -11.66 29.41
C GLY A 175 -7.56 -12.88 28.51
N VAL A 176 -6.53 -13.54 27.96
CA VAL A 176 -6.73 -14.78 27.17
C VAL A 176 -7.04 -15.96 28.10
N ARG A 177 -7.89 -16.87 27.64
CA ARG A 177 -8.37 -18.04 28.39
C ARG A 177 -8.22 -19.32 27.59
N ASP A 178 -8.00 -20.43 28.27
CA ASP A 178 -8.10 -21.76 27.66
C ASP A 178 -9.57 -22.20 27.49
N MET A 179 -9.80 -23.34 26.84
CA MET A 179 -11.14 -23.92 26.67
C MET A 179 -11.82 -24.31 28.00
N SER A 180 -11.06 -24.40 29.10
CA SER A 180 -11.57 -24.67 30.45
C SER A 180 -11.83 -23.38 31.24
N GLY A 181 -11.55 -22.21 30.65
CA GLY A 181 -11.73 -20.88 31.26
C GLY A 181 -10.54 -20.37 32.06
N ASN A 182 -9.42 -21.11 32.13
CA ASN A 182 -8.22 -20.70 32.87
C ASN A 182 -7.51 -19.56 32.14
N ALA A 183 -7.17 -18.50 32.87
CA ALA A 183 -6.42 -17.37 32.33
C ALA A 183 -4.91 -17.62 32.41
N MET A 184 -4.12 -16.91 31.59
CA MET A 184 -2.67 -16.86 31.80
C MET A 184 -2.33 -16.24 33.17
N GLU A 185 -1.28 -16.74 33.83
CA GLU A 185 -0.85 -16.24 35.14
C GLU A 185 -0.29 -14.81 35.06
N ASN A 186 0.50 -14.53 34.02
CA ASN A 186 1.15 -13.25 33.79
C ASN A 186 1.00 -12.83 32.33
N ASN A 187 1.08 -11.52 32.07
CA ASN A 187 1.22 -11.03 30.71
C ASN A 187 2.52 -11.59 30.11
N TYR A 188 2.46 -12.10 28.89
CA TYR A 188 3.63 -12.50 28.14
C TYR A 188 4.05 -11.37 27.21
N MET A 189 5.19 -10.76 27.51
CA MET A 189 5.76 -9.67 26.72
C MET A 189 7.05 -10.15 26.05
N TRP A 190 7.18 -9.86 24.75
CA TRP A 190 8.42 -10.05 24.03
C TRP A 190 8.67 -8.90 23.07
N ASN A 191 9.92 -8.74 22.69
CA ASN A 191 10.31 -7.77 21.67
C ASN A 191 11.16 -8.42 20.59
N PHE A 192 11.22 -7.78 19.44
CA PHE A 192 12.18 -8.08 18.37
C PHE A 192 12.52 -6.79 17.63
N SER A 193 13.68 -6.75 16.96
CA SER A 193 14.03 -5.65 16.07
C SER A 193 14.06 -6.08 14.61
N THR A 194 13.54 -5.24 13.72
CA THR A 194 13.64 -5.43 12.28
C THR A 194 15.04 -5.06 11.79
N ALA A 195 15.54 -5.80 10.80
CA ALA A 195 16.82 -5.48 10.17
C ALA A 195 16.80 -4.07 9.58
N LEU A 196 17.99 -3.50 9.39
CA LEU A 196 18.18 -2.36 8.51
C LEU A 196 17.55 -2.66 7.14
N GLY A 197 16.86 -1.67 6.57
CA GLY A 197 16.41 -1.75 5.19
C GLY A 197 17.61 -1.87 4.25
N ASN A 198 17.39 -2.27 3.00
CA ASN A 198 18.42 -2.09 1.98
C ASN A 198 18.68 -0.58 1.87
N LEU A 199 19.81 -0.07 2.38
CA LEU A 199 20.09 1.36 2.49
C LEU A 199 20.74 1.95 1.24
N ASN A 200 20.77 1.25 0.11
CA ASN A 200 21.39 1.76 -1.12
C ASN A 200 20.53 2.90 -1.70
N PRO A 201 20.92 4.17 -1.55
CA PRO A 201 20.09 5.27 -2.01
C PRO A 201 20.03 5.26 -3.53
N PRO A 202 18.87 5.53 -4.14
CA PRO A 202 18.81 5.74 -5.59
C PRO A 202 19.73 6.88 -6.01
N THR A 203 20.23 6.80 -7.24
CA THR A 203 21.03 7.85 -7.88
C THR A 203 20.41 8.20 -9.23
N VAL A 204 20.58 9.44 -9.67
CA VAL A 204 20.22 9.85 -11.04
C VAL A 204 21.38 9.47 -11.96
N SER A 205 21.15 8.54 -12.89
CA SER A 205 22.16 8.03 -13.81
C SER A 205 22.37 8.93 -15.03
N SER A 206 21.31 9.63 -15.46
CA SER A 206 21.37 10.56 -16.60
C SER A 206 20.20 11.54 -16.60
N THR A 207 20.40 12.69 -17.23
CA THR A 207 19.34 13.67 -17.50
C THR A 207 19.30 14.07 -18.96
N ASP A 208 18.10 14.43 -19.42
CA ASP A 208 17.87 15.12 -20.68
C ASP A 208 17.00 16.35 -20.41
N PRO A 209 17.45 17.60 -20.63
CA PRO A 209 18.79 17.96 -21.08
C PRO A 209 19.89 17.47 -20.14
N ALA A 210 21.06 17.20 -20.72
CA ALA A 210 22.27 16.99 -19.94
C ALA A 210 22.59 18.26 -19.11
N ASN A 211 23.26 18.09 -17.97
CA ASN A 211 23.67 19.22 -17.15
C ASN A 211 24.55 20.19 -17.96
N SER A 212 24.28 21.49 -17.83
CA SER A 212 24.90 22.58 -18.59
C SER A 212 24.69 22.53 -20.10
N ALA A 213 23.71 21.78 -20.61
CA ALA A 213 23.36 21.80 -22.03
C ALA A 213 22.93 23.21 -22.47
N THR A 214 23.32 23.59 -23.69
CA THR A 214 22.95 24.87 -24.32
C THR A 214 22.18 24.61 -25.62
N GLY A 215 21.47 25.62 -26.11
CA GLY A 215 20.69 25.48 -27.35
C GLY A 215 19.49 24.54 -27.22
N VAL A 216 19.02 24.29 -26.00
CA VAL A 216 17.91 23.38 -25.73
C VAL A 216 16.62 23.94 -26.34
N ALA A 217 15.81 23.07 -26.95
CA ALA A 217 14.56 23.44 -27.58
C ALA A 217 13.59 24.10 -26.58
N LEU A 218 12.83 25.11 -27.02
CA LEU A 218 11.89 25.82 -26.13
C LEU A 218 10.73 24.94 -25.63
N ASN A 219 10.43 23.85 -26.33
CA ASN A 219 9.41 22.84 -25.98
C ASN A 219 10.02 21.58 -25.34
N GLN A 220 11.27 21.65 -24.86
CA GLN A 220 11.96 20.50 -24.29
C GLN A 220 11.22 19.96 -23.05
N LYS A 221 11.00 18.64 -23.02
CA LYS A 221 10.64 17.92 -21.80
C LYS A 221 11.91 17.50 -21.07
N LEU A 222 11.87 17.54 -19.75
CA LEU A 222 12.98 17.10 -18.94
C LEU A 222 12.80 15.63 -18.58
N ALA A 223 13.85 14.83 -18.70
CA ALA A 223 13.90 13.45 -18.25
C ALA A 223 15.05 13.25 -17.26
N ALA A 224 14.82 12.45 -16.23
CA ALA A 224 15.83 11.97 -15.31
C ALA A 224 15.68 10.45 -15.16
N THR A 225 16.75 9.72 -15.45
CA THR A 225 16.80 8.26 -15.32
C THR A 225 17.51 7.90 -14.02
N PHE A 226 16.98 6.92 -13.30
CA PHE A 226 17.48 6.49 -12.00
C PHE A 226 18.17 5.13 -12.07
N SER A 227 19.07 4.86 -11.12
CA SER A 227 19.79 3.59 -10.98
C SER A 227 18.91 2.40 -10.58
N THR A 228 17.69 2.67 -10.08
CA THR A 228 16.72 1.66 -9.69
C THR A 228 15.29 2.14 -9.99
N ALA A 229 14.33 1.22 -9.89
CA ALA A 229 12.92 1.55 -9.95
C ALA A 229 12.50 2.38 -8.73
N MET A 230 11.79 3.47 -8.99
CA MET A 230 11.37 4.46 -8.01
C MET A 230 9.88 4.32 -7.68
N ASP A 231 9.46 4.80 -6.51
CA ASP A 231 8.04 4.93 -6.18
C ASP A 231 7.45 6.13 -6.93
N ALA A 232 6.66 5.83 -7.97
CA ALA A 232 5.98 6.81 -8.81
C ALA A 232 5.14 7.82 -8.01
N SER A 233 4.59 7.43 -6.85
CA SER A 233 3.76 8.30 -6.01
C SER A 233 4.56 9.43 -5.33
N THR A 234 5.88 9.27 -5.22
CA THR A 234 6.76 10.28 -4.63
C THR A 234 7.12 11.41 -5.61
N PHE A 235 6.88 11.21 -6.91
CA PHE A 235 7.09 12.23 -7.94
C PHE A 235 5.89 13.16 -8.05
N THR A 236 5.96 14.25 -7.29
CA THR A 236 4.96 15.32 -7.26
C THR A 236 5.60 16.65 -7.62
N THR A 237 4.80 17.70 -7.82
CA THR A 237 5.30 19.02 -8.19
C THR A 237 6.27 19.65 -7.18
N PRO A 238 6.23 19.35 -5.86
CA PRO A 238 7.29 19.73 -4.92
C PRO A 238 8.57 18.89 -5.05
N THR A 239 8.48 17.65 -5.53
CA THR A 239 9.62 16.72 -5.61
C THR A 239 10.46 16.94 -6.87
N PHE A 240 9.82 17.10 -8.04
CA PHE A 240 10.52 17.39 -9.30
C PHE A 240 10.09 18.77 -9.79
N THR A 241 10.99 19.74 -9.67
CA THR A 241 10.75 21.15 -9.96
C THR A 241 11.61 21.65 -11.11
N LEU A 242 11.10 22.66 -11.81
CA LEU A 242 11.83 23.46 -12.79
C LEU A 242 11.71 24.94 -12.42
N ARG A 243 12.81 25.68 -12.45
CA ARG A 243 12.86 27.10 -12.10
C ARG A 243 13.62 27.93 -13.12
N GLN A 244 13.15 29.15 -13.31
CA GLN A 244 13.87 30.25 -13.97
C GLN A 244 14.32 31.23 -12.89
N GLY A 245 15.58 31.10 -12.44
CA GLY A 245 16.03 31.83 -11.24
C GLY A 245 15.15 31.50 -10.03
N ALA A 246 14.49 32.50 -9.46
CA ALA A 246 13.57 32.32 -8.33
C ALA A 246 12.17 31.82 -8.74
N THR A 247 11.76 32.02 -9.99
CA THR A 247 10.40 31.74 -10.48
C THR A 247 10.23 30.26 -10.78
N SER A 248 9.16 29.64 -10.28
CA SER A 248 8.83 28.24 -10.59
C SER A 248 8.09 28.13 -11.93
N VAL A 249 8.51 27.18 -12.76
CA VAL A 249 7.83 26.83 -14.01
C VAL A 249 6.86 25.70 -13.70
N GLN A 250 5.58 25.88 -14.03
CA GLN A 250 4.59 24.82 -13.87
C GLN A 250 4.76 23.74 -14.92
N GLY A 251 4.36 22.52 -14.58
CA GLY A 251 4.46 21.37 -15.47
C GLY A 251 3.81 20.13 -14.90
N PHE A 252 3.83 19.08 -15.71
CA PHE A 252 3.27 17.78 -15.40
C PHE A 252 4.38 16.77 -15.25
N ILE A 253 4.26 15.89 -14.25
CA ILE A 253 5.23 14.83 -14.01
C ILE A 253 4.60 13.50 -14.37
N SER A 254 5.39 12.67 -15.06
CA SER A 254 5.07 11.28 -15.33
C SER A 254 6.28 10.42 -15.01
N TYR A 255 6.04 9.16 -14.66
CA TYR A 255 7.09 8.20 -14.35
C TYR A 255 6.82 6.88 -15.05
N SER A 256 7.82 6.33 -15.73
CA SER A 256 7.72 5.03 -16.43
C SER A 256 9.06 4.32 -16.45
N GLY A 257 9.07 3.02 -16.15
CA GLY A 257 10.30 2.23 -16.03
C GLY A 257 11.18 2.76 -14.91
N THR A 258 12.33 3.34 -15.26
CA THR A 258 13.25 4.01 -14.32
C THR A 258 13.39 5.51 -14.60
N THR A 259 12.49 6.10 -15.40
CA THR A 259 12.62 7.48 -15.88
C THR A 259 11.45 8.34 -15.41
N ALA A 260 11.77 9.45 -14.73
CA ALA A 260 10.83 10.53 -14.45
C ALA A 260 10.90 11.59 -15.56
N ILE A 261 9.74 12.06 -16.04
CA ILE A 261 9.63 13.09 -17.07
C ILE A 261 8.85 14.27 -16.50
N PHE A 262 9.43 15.46 -16.57
CA PHE A 262 8.77 16.74 -16.30
C PHE A 262 8.49 17.44 -17.63
N ALA A 263 7.22 17.68 -17.93
CA ALA A 263 6.77 18.41 -19.11
C ALA A 263 6.31 19.82 -18.69
N PRO A 264 7.05 20.89 -19.04
CA PRO A 264 6.60 22.25 -18.79
C PRO A 264 5.22 22.50 -19.40
N SER A 265 4.34 23.19 -18.68
CA SER A 265 2.98 23.52 -19.16
C SER A 265 2.97 24.68 -20.15
N VAL A 266 4.09 25.39 -20.27
CA VAL A 266 4.30 26.52 -21.18
C VAL A 266 5.61 26.34 -21.94
N ILE A 267 5.67 26.92 -23.14
CA ILE A 267 6.93 27.03 -23.89
C ILE A 267 7.92 27.86 -23.07
N LEU A 268 9.15 27.37 -22.95
CA LEU A 268 10.20 28.04 -22.21
C LEU A 268 10.68 29.30 -22.95
N SER A 269 11.16 30.28 -22.20
CA SER A 269 11.71 31.52 -22.74
C SER A 269 13.00 31.26 -23.50
N PRO A 270 13.27 31.97 -24.61
CA PRO A 270 14.50 31.80 -25.38
C PRO A 270 15.73 32.30 -24.62
N ASN A 271 16.90 31.71 -24.92
CA ASN A 271 18.21 32.09 -24.37
C ASN A 271 18.21 32.27 -22.83
N THR A 272 17.46 31.41 -22.14
CA THR A 272 17.18 31.53 -20.71
C THR A 272 17.73 30.31 -19.98
N ALA A 273 18.41 30.57 -18.85
CA ALA A 273 18.89 29.51 -17.96
C ALA A 273 17.75 29.00 -17.08
N TYR A 274 17.61 27.68 -17.04
CA TYR A 274 16.68 26.96 -16.18
C TYR A 274 17.43 25.99 -15.28
N THR A 275 16.91 25.82 -14.07
CA THR A 275 17.42 24.87 -13.08
C THR A 275 16.33 23.89 -12.72
N ALA A 276 16.61 22.61 -12.91
CA ALA A 276 15.76 21.52 -12.49
C ALA A 276 16.29 20.91 -11.19
N ARG A 277 15.38 20.46 -10.34
CA ARG A 277 15.71 19.81 -9.07
C ARG A 277 14.78 18.63 -8.81
N ILE A 278 15.37 17.50 -8.43
CA ILE A 278 14.68 16.37 -7.82
C ILE A 278 15.11 16.30 -6.36
N SER A 279 14.15 16.40 -5.43
CA SER A 279 14.45 16.46 -4.01
C SER A 279 14.64 15.09 -3.36
N THR A 280 15.19 15.08 -2.14
CA THR A 280 15.27 13.88 -1.29
C THR A 280 13.92 13.27 -0.90
N ALA A 281 12.80 13.92 -1.24
CA ALA A 281 11.47 13.32 -1.10
C ALA A 281 11.20 12.22 -2.14
N ALA A 282 11.97 12.16 -3.24
CA ALA A 282 11.89 11.06 -4.20
C ALA A 282 12.48 9.78 -3.58
N LYS A 283 11.68 8.72 -3.52
CA LYS A 283 12.09 7.44 -2.91
C LYS A 283 11.99 6.28 -3.88
N ASP A 284 12.81 5.26 -3.64
CA ASP A 284 12.66 3.97 -4.30
C ASP A 284 11.51 3.14 -3.71
N LEU A 285 11.22 1.99 -4.33
CA LEU A 285 10.18 1.07 -3.86
C LEU A 285 10.51 0.42 -2.50
N ALA A 286 11.76 0.50 -2.04
CA ALA A 286 12.19 0.05 -0.73
C ALA A 286 12.14 1.17 0.34
N GLY A 287 11.72 2.39 -0.06
CA GLY A 287 11.61 3.55 0.82
C GLY A 287 12.88 4.38 0.96
N ASN A 288 13.94 4.07 0.20
CA ASN A 288 15.18 4.83 0.22
C ASN A 288 15.03 6.14 -0.54
N ALA A 289 15.27 7.25 0.15
CA ALA A 289 15.36 8.57 -0.46
C ALA A 289 16.63 8.73 -1.29
N LEU A 290 16.63 9.67 -2.25
CA LEU A 290 17.88 10.20 -2.79
C LEU A 290 18.77 10.69 -1.64
N ALA A 291 20.08 10.44 -1.73
CA ALA A 291 21.04 10.83 -0.70
C ALA A 291 21.13 12.37 -0.55
N ASN A 292 21.01 13.10 -1.65
CA ASN A 292 21.00 14.55 -1.71
C ASN A 292 20.00 15.01 -2.76
N ASP A 293 19.59 16.28 -2.72
CA ASP A 293 18.89 16.89 -3.84
C ASP A 293 19.75 16.77 -5.11
N PHE A 294 19.15 16.31 -6.19
CA PHE A 294 19.79 16.29 -7.49
C PHE A 294 19.40 17.53 -8.28
N VAL A 295 20.38 18.35 -8.62
CA VAL A 295 20.17 19.65 -9.30
C VAL A 295 20.99 19.69 -10.58
N TRP A 296 20.37 20.12 -11.67
CA TRP A 296 21.07 20.37 -12.93
C TRP A 296 20.48 21.59 -13.62
N SER A 297 21.28 22.22 -14.47
CA SER A 297 20.87 23.39 -15.25
C SER A 297 21.00 23.16 -16.74
N PHE A 298 20.27 23.94 -17.52
CA PHE A 298 20.42 24.03 -18.97
C PHE A 298 20.00 25.42 -19.46
N THR A 299 20.45 25.78 -20.65
CA THR A 299 20.10 27.04 -21.31
C THR A 299 19.35 26.76 -22.60
N THR A 300 18.17 27.34 -22.72
CA THR A 300 17.38 27.26 -23.95
C THR A 300 18.06 27.99 -25.11
N GLY A 301 17.81 27.53 -26.34
CA GLY A 301 18.17 28.24 -27.56
C GLY A 301 17.11 29.26 -27.96
N SER A 302 16.98 29.52 -29.26
CA SER A 302 16.01 30.47 -29.82
C SER A 302 14.82 29.80 -30.52
N SER A 303 14.77 28.46 -30.58
CA SER A 303 13.83 27.74 -31.44
C SER A 303 13.08 26.63 -30.73
N VAL A 304 11.80 26.49 -31.06
CA VAL A 304 11.02 25.28 -30.79
C VAL A 304 11.46 24.22 -31.79
N VAL A 305 11.71 23.00 -31.33
CA VAL A 305 11.93 21.87 -32.25
C VAL A 305 10.58 21.22 -32.52
N VAL A 306 10.01 21.51 -33.69
CA VAL A 306 8.80 20.86 -34.18
C VAL A 306 9.23 19.73 -35.12
N THR A 307 9.05 18.48 -34.68
CA THR A 307 9.20 17.34 -35.58
C THR A 307 7.93 17.22 -36.40
N ALA A 308 7.98 17.65 -37.66
CA ALA A 308 6.86 17.53 -38.59
C ALA A 308 6.42 16.06 -38.71
N PRO A 309 5.10 15.78 -38.78
CA PRO A 309 4.62 14.43 -39.05
C PRO A 309 5.10 13.99 -40.44
N LYS A 310 5.42 12.71 -40.57
CA LYS A 310 5.80 12.07 -41.82
C LYS A 310 4.84 10.93 -42.12
N VAL A 311 4.57 10.65 -43.39
CA VAL A 311 3.94 9.39 -43.77
C VAL A 311 5.01 8.29 -43.66
N SER A 312 4.77 7.33 -42.78
CA SER A 312 5.67 6.22 -42.49
C SER A 312 5.42 5.02 -43.39
N LEU A 313 4.16 4.76 -43.73
CA LEU A 313 3.74 3.63 -44.56
C LEU A 313 2.56 4.05 -45.44
N THR A 314 2.47 3.45 -46.63
CA THR A 314 1.29 3.53 -47.48
C THR A 314 0.85 2.14 -47.90
N ASP A 315 -0.45 1.96 -48.08
CA ASP A 315 -1.05 0.79 -48.73
C ASP A 315 -2.06 1.29 -49.77
N PRO A 316 -1.89 1.04 -51.07
CA PRO A 316 -0.78 0.32 -51.66
C PRO A 316 0.56 1.06 -51.46
N VAL A 317 1.65 0.29 -51.47
CA VAL A 317 2.99 0.88 -51.47
C VAL A 317 3.21 1.70 -52.74
N ASN A 318 4.08 2.71 -52.67
CA ASN A 318 4.40 3.53 -53.83
C ASN A 318 4.86 2.64 -55.01
N ALA A 319 4.34 2.93 -56.20
CA ALA A 319 4.57 2.17 -57.43
C ALA A 319 4.11 0.69 -57.41
N ALA A 320 3.18 0.32 -56.51
CA ALA A 320 2.56 -0.99 -56.56
C ALA A 320 1.88 -1.24 -57.91
N VAL A 321 2.04 -2.46 -58.43
CA VAL A 321 1.34 -2.98 -59.61
C VAL A 321 0.35 -4.07 -59.18
N ASN A 322 -0.61 -4.40 -60.04
CA ASN A 322 -1.65 -5.40 -59.75
C ASN A 322 -2.48 -5.12 -58.48
N VAL A 323 -2.69 -3.83 -58.19
CA VAL A 323 -3.55 -3.38 -57.08
C VAL A 323 -5.00 -3.70 -57.40
N ALA A 324 -5.75 -4.22 -56.41
CA ALA A 324 -7.15 -4.55 -56.59
C ALA A 324 -7.98 -3.29 -56.94
N LEU A 325 -8.96 -3.41 -57.84
CA LEU A 325 -9.73 -2.26 -58.30
C LEU A 325 -10.63 -1.66 -57.19
N ASN A 326 -10.94 -2.42 -56.15
CA ASN A 326 -11.67 -1.97 -54.97
C ASN A 326 -10.74 -1.56 -53.80
N GLN A 327 -9.45 -1.32 -54.07
CA GLN A 327 -8.46 -0.99 -53.04
C GLN A 327 -8.82 0.30 -52.31
N LYS A 328 -8.76 0.25 -50.98
CA LYS A 328 -8.74 1.44 -50.12
C LYS A 328 -7.30 1.85 -49.89
N LEU A 329 -7.03 3.15 -49.90
CA LEU A 329 -5.68 3.66 -49.72
C LEU A 329 -5.46 4.04 -48.27
N ALA A 330 -4.45 3.47 -47.62
CA ALA A 330 -4.05 3.81 -46.27
C ALA A 330 -2.75 4.61 -46.29
N ALA A 331 -2.67 5.62 -45.42
CA ALA A 331 -1.45 6.34 -45.09
C ALA A 331 -1.27 6.35 -43.56
N THR A 332 -0.18 5.75 -43.07
CA THR A 332 0.15 5.74 -41.65
C THR A 332 1.15 6.84 -41.35
N PHE A 333 0.86 7.69 -40.37
CA PHE A 333 1.70 8.81 -39.96
C PHE A 333 2.63 8.44 -38.80
N SER A 334 3.75 9.15 -38.71
CA SER A 334 4.75 8.97 -37.64
C SER A 334 4.28 9.43 -36.26
N LYS A 335 3.19 10.20 -36.21
CA LYS A 335 2.52 10.70 -34.99
C LYS A 335 1.02 10.83 -35.26
N THR A 336 0.23 10.93 -34.19
CA THR A 336 -1.21 11.19 -34.29
C THR A 336 -1.46 12.57 -34.91
N MET A 337 -2.30 12.61 -35.94
CA MET A 337 -2.75 13.82 -36.63
C MET A 337 -4.06 14.35 -36.02
N ASP A 338 -4.33 15.63 -36.21
CA ASP A 338 -5.66 16.19 -35.96
C ASP A 338 -6.64 15.64 -37.01
N ALA A 339 -7.60 14.84 -36.56
CA ALA A 339 -8.57 14.19 -37.43
C ALA A 339 -9.39 15.17 -38.27
N THR A 340 -9.62 16.39 -37.79
CA THR A 340 -10.39 17.41 -38.53
C THR A 340 -9.66 17.95 -39.75
N THR A 341 -8.33 17.80 -39.78
CA THR A 341 -7.49 18.22 -40.90
C THR A 341 -7.38 17.16 -42.00
N LEU A 342 -7.83 15.94 -41.75
CA LEU A 342 -7.80 14.81 -42.68
C LEU A 342 -9.14 14.67 -43.38
N THR A 343 -9.26 15.36 -44.52
CA THR A 343 -10.47 15.41 -45.34
C THR A 343 -10.13 15.00 -46.77
N THR A 344 -11.15 14.91 -47.63
CA THR A 344 -10.97 14.62 -49.07
C THR A 344 -10.23 15.73 -49.83
N SER A 345 -9.96 16.89 -49.22
CA SER A 345 -9.11 17.93 -49.79
C SER A 345 -7.64 17.79 -49.40
N THR A 346 -7.32 17.08 -48.31
CA THR A 346 -5.95 16.90 -47.81
C THR A 346 -5.40 15.49 -47.99
N PHE A 347 -6.27 14.47 -48.04
CA PHE A 347 -5.94 13.14 -48.54
C PHE A 347 -6.71 12.92 -49.84
N THR A 348 -6.02 13.10 -50.97
CA THR A 348 -6.63 13.02 -52.29
C THR A 348 -6.32 11.71 -52.98
N LEU A 349 -7.09 11.37 -54.00
CA LEU A 349 -6.72 10.35 -54.98
C LEU A 349 -7.00 10.93 -56.36
N LYS A 350 -6.06 10.79 -57.30
CA LYS A 350 -6.18 11.34 -58.65
C LYS A 350 -5.83 10.31 -59.70
N GLN A 351 -6.57 10.34 -60.80
CA GLN A 351 -6.22 9.71 -62.06
C GLN A 351 -5.61 10.79 -62.98
N GLY A 352 -4.29 10.86 -63.06
CA GLY A 352 -3.63 12.00 -63.68
C GLY A 352 -3.99 13.31 -62.96
N SER A 353 -4.69 14.22 -63.65
CA SER A 353 -5.16 15.48 -63.07
C SER A 353 -6.58 15.39 -62.48
N THR A 354 -7.33 14.33 -62.77
CA THR A 354 -8.74 14.18 -62.39
C THR A 354 -8.87 13.62 -60.96
N PRO A 355 -9.52 14.33 -60.03
CA PRO A 355 -9.80 13.80 -58.70
C PRO A 355 -10.76 12.61 -58.73
N VAL A 356 -10.45 11.57 -57.97
CA VAL A 356 -11.35 10.44 -57.69
C VAL A 356 -12.17 10.78 -56.46
N GLN A 357 -13.49 10.60 -56.53
CA GLN A 357 -14.36 10.83 -55.37
C GLN A 357 -14.24 9.67 -54.37
N GLY A 358 -14.19 10.00 -53.08
CA GLY A 358 -14.04 9.03 -52.01
C GLY A 358 -14.38 9.61 -50.65
N PHE A 359 -14.21 8.79 -49.62
CA PHE A 359 -14.36 9.16 -48.22
C PHE A 359 -13.04 8.99 -47.49
N VAL A 360 -12.71 9.94 -46.61
CA VAL A 360 -11.56 9.86 -45.72
C VAL A 360 -12.03 9.48 -44.33
N SER A 361 -11.37 8.49 -43.75
CA SER A 361 -11.53 8.12 -42.35
C SER A 361 -10.16 8.09 -41.67
N TYR A 362 -10.11 8.33 -40.36
CA TYR A 362 -8.87 8.36 -39.60
C TYR A 362 -9.04 7.66 -38.26
N SER A 363 -8.10 6.76 -37.92
CA SER A 363 -8.09 6.06 -36.65
C SER A 363 -6.65 5.75 -36.20
N GLY A 364 -6.36 6.00 -34.92
CA GLY A 364 -5.02 5.86 -34.37
C GLY A 364 -4.03 6.81 -35.06
N THR A 365 -3.17 6.25 -35.92
CA THR A 365 -2.20 6.96 -36.75
C THR A 365 -2.42 6.76 -38.25
N THR A 366 -3.51 6.12 -38.67
CA THR A 366 -3.74 5.76 -40.07
C THR A 366 -4.96 6.46 -40.64
N ALA A 367 -4.78 7.17 -41.75
CA ALA A 367 -5.88 7.67 -42.58
C ALA A 367 -6.17 6.67 -43.70
N ILE A 368 -7.45 6.49 -44.03
CA ILE A 368 -7.90 5.63 -45.12
C ILE A 368 -8.78 6.46 -46.06
N PHE A 369 -8.39 6.51 -47.34
CA PHE A 369 -9.21 6.98 -48.45
C PHE A 369 -9.92 5.80 -49.11
N ALA A 370 -11.25 5.79 -49.08
CA ALA A 370 -12.07 4.78 -49.73
C ALA A 370 -12.75 5.39 -50.98
N PRO A 371 -12.35 4.99 -52.20
CA PRO A 371 -13.02 5.42 -53.43
C PRO A 371 -14.52 5.08 -53.40
N THR A 372 -15.36 5.97 -53.94
CA THR A 372 -16.82 5.76 -54.06
C THR A 372 -17.21 4.69 -55.08
N SER A 373 -16.30 4.38 -56.00
CA SER A 373 -16.45 3.37 -57.05
C SER A 373 -15.12 2.66 -57.29
N ASN A 374 -15.18 1.47 -57.90
CA ASN A 374 -13.98 0.73 -58.28
C ASN A 374 -13.11 1.56 -59.23
N LEU A 375 -11.80 1.52 -59.01
CA LEU A 375 -10.80 2.12 -59.87
C LEU A 375 -10.79 1.44 -61.24
N THR A 376 -10.32 2.15 -62.27
CA THR A 376 -10.23 1.62 -63.63
C THR A 376 -8.98 0.76 -63.80
N SER A 377 -9.11 -0.37 -64.51
CA SER A 377 -7.98 -1.25 -64.81
C SER A 377 -6.91 -0.55 -65.66
N SER A 378 -5.66 -1.01 -65.57
CA SER A 378 -4.53 -0.52 -66.37
C SER A 378 -4.31 0.99 -66.29
N THR A 379 -4.61 1.58 -65.13
CA THR A 379 -4.59 3.03 -64.90
C THR A 379 -3.67 3.37 -63.73
N VAL A 380 -2.91 4.44 -63.86
CA VAL A 380 -2.06 4.97 -62.79
C VAL A 380 -2.85 5.97 -61.95
N TYR A 381 -2.80 5.79 -60.63
CA TYR A 381 -3.38 6.70 -59.65
C TYR A 381 -2.29 7.28 -58.73
N THR A 382 -2.48 8.54 -58.33
CA THR A 382 -1.60 9.25 -57.39
C THR A 382 -2.42 9.70 -56.20
N ALA A 383 -1.95 9.39 -54.99
CA ALA A 383 -2.63 9.72 -53.73
C ALA A 383 -1.89 10.83 -52.98
#